data_AF-A0A8S3TU46-F1
#
_entry.id   AF-A0A8S3TU46-F1
#
_cell.length_a   1.000
_cell.length_b   1.000
_cell.length_c   1.000
_cell.angle_alpha   90.00
_cell.angle_beta   90.00
_cell.angle_gamma   90.00
#
_symmetry.space_group_name_H-M   'P 1'
#
loop_
_entity.id
_entity.type
_entity.pdbx_description
1 polymer ?
#
loop_
_entity_poly.entity_id
_entity_poly.type
_entity_poly.pdbx_seq_one_letter_code
_entity_poly.pdbx_strand_id
1 'polypeptide(L)'
;MEAFTGAKLMQNIEDLSHQPVTILIMDDDAATMSKAREVLGHELEKWSDIGHSKKSVGKALYNLQNKHKILTTRIIQYFQKCFSYAVTQNKDNALGLKDALQAIVEHVFGNHVKCGNWCKAGNVNYTYKSLPHGKPFENESLYVDLSIIFKSVANHSEKLAPGGSTRDVESTNNIYASKAHKRTCYSTSESLENRIAAAAAQKNIGYNYMEDVFVKAHLSPSKILEVNCQKLSRERKRQLKFEGDPEIKKRKLLMKKEKRSNTESLEKKEGVTYSSNMSFTSVTCDASIPVIKYRPDLSEVASCENIVVFDLETSSLALDCDILQIAASHLHKTSQYSTYIQPSKSISTQASAVTGLTSKGGVLFYNGDPVQVLSQEAAFQNFTSWLEQHKPCVLAAHNCKTFDARRLLYSLSKFTCFGEFRQNVSGFVDTLPLFKTTYPDLPNHKQNTIFKDVCKSDYIAHNAVEDVEALRVLLGNISIDYKKFSFSIESMNSQMKFDNVSKVDQETFTPLITQKVISQRTADVMAKSGLKLNHIYYAFEKEGEDGIRELLLEKRRDGSPRVTKNKTIITKLIDYFKRQ
;
A
#
# COMPACT_ATOMS: atom_id res chain seq x y z
N MET A 1 36.95 -7.79 21.80
CA MET A 1 37.93 -8.63 22.50
C MET A 1 39.10 -7.72 22.83
N GLU A 2 39.66 -7.79 24.03
CA GLU A 2 40.86 -7.03 24.34
C GLU A 2 42.05 -7.56 23.52
N ALA A 3 42.92 -6.64 23.08
CA ALA A 3 44.04 -6.96 22.18
C ALA A 3 44.95 -8.07 22.74
N PHE A 4 45.17 -8.09 24.06
CA PHE A 4 45.99 -9.10 24.74
C PHE A 4 45.38 -10.50 24.66
N THR A 5 44.08 -10.62 24.94
CA THR A 5 43.36 -11.91 24.87
C THR A 5 43.37 -12.47 23.46
N GLY A 6 43.21 -11.61 22.44
CA GLY A 6 43.29 -12.00 21.04
C GLY A 6 44.67 -12.53 20.66
N ALA A 7 45.73 -11.82 21.04
CA ALA A 7 47.12 -12.23 20.75
C ALA A 7 47.47 -13.57 21.43
N LYS A 8 47.06 -13.77 22.69
CA LYS A 8 47.30 -15.02 23.41
C LYS A 8 46.55 -16.20 22.81
N LEU A 9 45.35 -15.96 22.27
CA LEU A 9 44.61 -16.99 21.55
C LEU A 9 45.33 -17.41 20.25
N MET A 10 45.93 -16.47 19.53
CA MET A 10 46.74 -16.78 18.34
C MET A 10 47.97 -17.60 18.71
N GLN A 11 48.68 -17.23 19.77
CA GLN A 11 49.85 -17.98 20.26
C GLN A 11 49.46 -19.44 20.60
N ASN A 12 48.36 -19.63 21.33
CA ASN A 12 47.85 -20.97 21.62
C ASN A 12 47.51 -21.77 20.36
N ILE A 13 47.05 -21.12 19.29
CA ILE A 13 46.77 -21.78 18.01
C ILE A 13 48.07 -22.24 17.35
N GLU A 14 49.13 -21.43 17.36
CA GLU A 14 50.44 -21.81 16.84
C GLU A 14 51.04 -22.97 17.63
N ASP A 15 50.94 -22.92 18.95
CA ASP A 15 51.42 -23.98 19.85
C ASP A 15 50.70 -25.31 19.59
N LEU A 16 49.38 -25.27 19.36
CA LEU A 16 48.56 -26.46 19.11
C LEU A 16 48.68 -27.01 17.68
N SER A 17 48.84 -26.14 16.68
CA SER A 17 48.89 -26.54 15.28
C SER A 17 50.30 -26.79 14.77
N HIS A 18 51.31 -26.34 15.51
CA HIS A 18 52.71 -26.26 15.09
C HIS A 18 52.90 -25.49 13.76
N GLN A 19 52.02 -24.53 13.47
CA GLN A 19 52.08 -23.69 12.27
C GLN A 19 51.91 -22.21 12.64
N PRO A 20 52.70 -21.29 12.05
CA PRO A 20 52.56 -19.86 12.31
C PRO A 20 51.30 -19.28 11.67
N VAL A 21 50.64 -18.35 12.37
CA VAL A 21 49.49 -17.61 11.88
C VAL A 21 50.00 -16.49 10.97
N THR A 22 49.89 -16.63 9.66
CA THR A 22 50.46 -15.64 8.72
C THR A 22 49.50 -14.51 8.33
N ILE A 23 48.20 -14.80 8.28
CA ILE A 23 47.17 -13.88 7.77
C ILE A 23 46.08 -13.69 8.82
N LEU A 24 45.74 -12.43 9.10
CA LEU A 24 44.64 -12.08 9.98
C LEU A 24 43.56 -11.26 9.24
N ILE A 25 42.35 -11.81 9.19
CA ILE A 25 41.17 -11.14 8.63
C ILE A 25 40.37 -10.53 9.78
N MET A 26 40.29 -9.21 9.84
CA MET A 26 39.53 -8.51 10.87
C MET A 26 39.16 -7.08 10.47
N ASP A 27 38.40 -6.42 11.33
CA ASP A 27 38.17 -4.99 11.26
C ASP A 27 39.48 -4.21 11.30
N ASP A 28 39.48 -2.97 10.82
CA ASP A 28 40.66 -2.10 10.79
C ASP A 28 41.09 -1.58 12.18
N ASP A 29 41.08 -2.44 13.22
CA ASP A 29 41.67 -2.19 14.53
C ASP A 29 43.20 -2.30 14.48
N ALA A 30 43.89 -1.27 14.98
CA ALA A 30 45.35 -1.21 15.01
C ALA A 30 45.93 -1.83 16.28
N ALA A 31 45.19 -1.79 17.40
CA ALA A 31 45.68 -2.23 18.71
C ALA A 31 45.91 -3.75 18.75
N THR A 32 44.96 -4.53 18.24
CA THR A 32 45.06 -6.00 18.21
C THR A 32 46.20 -6.48 17.32
N MET A 33 46.40 -5.83 16.16
CA MET A 33 47.50 -6.17 15.24
C MET A 33 48.88 -5.89 15.84
N SER A 34 49.04 -4.74 16.49
CA SER A 34 50.30 -4.37 17.13
C SER A 34 50.66 -5.40 18.21
N LYS A 35 49.69 -5.76 19.06
CA LYS A 35 49.92 -6.72 20.14
C LYS A 35 50.15 -8.14 19.63
N ALA A 36 49.47 -8.55 18.56
CA ALA A 36 49.68 -9.85 17.93
C ALA A 36 51.12 -10.00 17.40
N ARG A 37 51.65 -8.98 16.72
CA ARG A 37 53.05 -8.98 16.23
C ARG A 37 54.06 -9.06 17.37
N GLU A 38 53.79 -8.34 18.47
CA GLU A 38 54.64 -8.39 19.67
C GLU A 38 54.66 -9.78 20.31
N VAL A 39 53.51 -10.45 20.40
CA VAL A 39 53.39 -11.76 21.08
C VAL A 39 53.88 -12.93 20.22
N LEU A 40 53.59 -12.92 18.91
CA LEU A 40 53.97 -14.02 18.00
C LEU A 40 55.42 -13.92 17.50
N GLY A 41 56.00 -12.72 17.51
CA GLY A 41 57.41 -12.52 17.16
C GLY A 41 57.77 -12.70 15.68
N HIS A 42 56.79 -12.75 14.77
CA HIS A 42 57.00 -12.78 13.32
C HIS A 42 56.03 -11.85 12.57
N GLU A 43 56.25 -11.68 11.25
CA GLU A 43 55.38 -10.85 10.42
C GLU A 43 53.98 -11.44 10.26
N LEU A 44 52.99 -10.54 10.28
CA LEU A 44 51.56 -10.83 10.17
C LEU A 44 50.96 -9.92 9.11
N GLU A 45 50.37 -10.52 8.08
CA GLU A 45 49.61 -9.82 7.06
C GLU A 45 48.18 -9.54 7.54
N LYS A 46 47.66 -8.34 7.26
CA LYS A 46 46.30 -7.95 7.61
C LYS A 46 45.43 -7.81 6.37
N TRP A 47 44.33 -8.54 6.33
CA TRP A 47 43.28 -8.36 5.34
C TRP A 47 42.07 -7.68 5.98
N SER A 48 41.59 -6.61 5.35
CA SER A 48 40.41 -5.87 5.82
C SER A 48 39.14 -6.62 5.43
N ASP A 49 38.17 -6.73 6.35
CA ASP A 49 36.88 -7.32 6.04
C ASP A 49 36.06 -6.42 5.08
N ILE A 50 35.68 -6.97 3.92
CA ILE A 50 34.94 -6.22 2.89
C ILE A 50 33.60 -5.66 3.43
N GLY A 51 32.91 -6.41 4.27
CA GLY A 51 31.62 -6.04 4.83
C GLY A 51 31.71 -4.85 5.78
N HIS A 52 32.71 -4.85 6.66
CA HIS A 52 33.01 -3.78 7.60
C HIS A 52 33.54 -2.55 6.87
N SER A 53 34.43 -2.71 5.88
CA SER A 53 34.89 -1.59 5.05
C SER A 53 33.73 -0.93 4.30
N LYS A 54 32.78 -1.70 3.74
CA LYS A 54 31.56 -1.16 3.13
C LYS A 54 30.68 -0.38 4.11
N LYS A 55 30.56 -0.85 5.36
CA LYS A 55 29.83 -0.14 6.43
C LYS A 55 30.55 1.17 6.79
N SER A 56 31.88 1.15 6.89
CA SER A 56 32.72 2.33 7.16
C SER A 56 32.54 3.42 6.09
N VAL A 57 32.59 3.05 4.80
CA VAL A 57 32.29 3.98 3.69
C VAL A 57 30.88 4.54 3.82
N GLY A 58 29.89 3.70 4.12
CA GLY A 58 28.52 4.15 4.37
C GLY A 58 28.43 5.19 5.49
N LYS A 59 29.08 4.93 6.63
CA LYS A 59 29.10 5.84 7.79
C LYS A 59 29.75 7.18 7.43
N ALA A 60 30.87 7.17 6.70
CA ALA A 60 31.51 8.40 6.24
C ALA A 60 30.59 9.23 5.34
N LEU A 61 29.84 8.57 4.43
CA LEU A 61 28.88 9.25 3.56
C LEU A 61 27.64 9.76 4.31
N TYR A 62 27.15 9.03 5.31
CA TYR A 62 26.06 9.51 6.19
C TYR A 62 26.48 10.72 7.01
N ASN A 63 27.73 10.77 7.50
CA ASN A 63 28.25 11.96 8.16
C ASN A 63 28.31 13.16 7.19
N LEU A 64 28.68 12.92 5.94
CA LEU A 64 28.76 13.95 4.89
C LEU A 64 27.37 14.47 4.46
N GLN A 65 26.31 13.68 4.63
CA GLN A 65 24.92 14.09 4.34
C GLN A 65 24.49 15.33 5.13
N ASN A 66 25.07 15.58 6.31
CA ASN A 66 24.77 16.78 7.09
C ASN A 66 25.17 18.06 6.37
N LYS A 67 26.29 18.04 5.63
CA LYS A 67 26.79 19.14 4.81
C LYS A 67 26.14 19.15 3.43
N HIS A 68 25.94 17.98 2.83
CA HIS A 68 25.40 17.82 1.48
C HIS A 68 24.09 17.02 1.49
N LYS A 69 22.96 17.71 1.67
CA LYS A 69 21.61 17.09 1.75
C LYS A 69 21.20 16.30 0.50
N ILE A 70 21.87 16.56 -0.63
CA ILE A 70 21.70 15.80 -1.87
C ILE A 70 22.06 14.30 -1.71
N LEU A 71 22.90 13.93 -0.72
CA LEU A 71 23.26 12.55 -0.41
C LEU A 71 22.13 11.83 0.32
N THR A 72 21.02 11.57 -0.36
CA THR A 72 19.93 10.76 0.21
C THR A 72 20.37 9.33 0.53
N THR A 73 19.65 8.64 1.40
CA THR A 73 19.88 7.22 1.73
C THR A 73 19.99 6.34 0.48
N ARG A 74 19.21 6.62 -0.56
CA ARG A 74 19.26 5.90 -1.84
C ARG A 74 20.59 6.08 -2.57
N ILE A 75 21.14 7.29 -2.54
CA ILE A 75 22.42 7.64 -3.18
C ILE A 75 23.59 7.03 -2.39
N ILE A 76 23.55 7.08 -1.06
CA ILE A 76 24.58 6.44 -0.21
C ILE A 76 24.63 4.93 -0.48
N GLN A 77 23.46 4.27 -0.57
CA GLN A 77 23.38 2.86 -0.94
C GLN A 77 23.92 2.57 -2.34
N TYR A 78 23.79 3.52 -3.27
CA TYR A 78 24.40 3.41 -4.61
C TYR A 78 25.93 3.42 -4.54
N PHE A 79 26.54 4.34 -3.77
CA PHE A 79 27.98 4.35 -3.56
C PHE A 79 28.49 3.05 -2.92
N GLN A 80 27.81 2.56 -1.89
CA GLN A 80 28.14 1.28 -1.24
C GLN A 80 28.05 0.08 -2.21
N LYS A 81 27.15 0.16 -3.20
CA LYS A 81 27.04 -0.85 -4.26
C LYS A 81 28.21 -0.76 -5.25
N CYS A 82 28.56 0.44 -5.70
CA CYS A 82 29.73 0.66 -6.56
C CYS A 82 31.03 0.18 -5.89
N PHE A 83 31.22 0.49 -4.61
CA PHE A 83 32.32 -0.03 -3.80
C PHE A 83 32.38 -1.56 -3.82
N SER A 84 31.23 -2.22 -3.59
CA SER A 84 31.17 -3.69 -3.59
C SER A 84 31.57 -4.28 -4.95
N TYR A 85 31.18 -3.64 -6.05
CA TYR A 85 31.58 -4.06 -7.39
C TYR A 85 33.06 -3.86 -7.65
N ALA A 86 33.63 -2.71 -7.28
CA ALA A 86 35.05 -2.43 -7.43
C ALA A 86 35.91 -3.48 -6.72
N VAL A 87 35.58 -3.81 -5.47
CA VAL A 87 36.27 -4.85 -4.68
C VAL A 87 36.13 -6.23 -5.32
N THR A 88 34.92 -6.62 -5.74
CA THR A 88 34.69 -7.97 -6.29
C THR A 88 35.37 -8.18 -7.65
N GLN A 89 35.44 -7.13 -8.47
CA GLN A 89 36.03 -7.21 -9.82
C GLN A 89 37.56 -7.16 -9.83
N ASN A 90 38.16 -6.58 -8.78
CA ASN A 90 39.61 -6.43 -8.67
C ASN A 90 40.17 -7.31 -7.54
N LYS A 91 39.61 -8.51 -7.37
CA LYS A 91 40.14 -9.48 -6.42
C LYS A 91 41.58 -9.81 -6.79
N ASP A 92 42.46 -9.80 -5.79
CA ASP A 92 43.90 -10.06 -5.92
C ASP A 92 44.64 -9.03 -6.83
N ASN A 93 44.01 -7.88 -7.14
CA ASN A 93 44.59 -6.79 -7.93
C ASN A 93 44.47 -5.45 -7.19
N ALA A 94 45.45 -5.15 -6.32
CA ALA A 94 45.46 -3.94 -5.50
C ALA A 94 45.54 -2.65 -6.31
N LEU A 95 46.31 -2.64 -7.42
CA LEU A 95 46.44 -1.46 -8.27
C LEU A 95 45.13 -1.16 -9.01
N GLY A 96 44.54 -2.19 -9.63
CA GLY A 96 43.24 -2.06 -10.30
C GLY A 96 42.11 -1.67 -9.34
N LEU A 97 42.14 -2.16 -8.09
CA LEU A 97 41.19 -1.75 -7.06
C LEU A 97 41.34 -0.26 -6.72
N LYS A 98 42.58 0.22 -6.56
CA LYS A 98 42.86 1.63 -6.27
C LYS A 98 42.28 2.54 -7.35
N ASP A 99 42.51 2.19 -8.62
CA ASP A 99 41.99 2.95 -9.77
C ASP A 99 40.45 2.88 -9.83
N ALA A 100 39.87 1.70 -9.63
CA ALA A 100 38.42 1.51 -9.64
C ALA A 100 37.72 2.32 -8.54
N LEU A 101 38.30 2.39 -7.33
CA LEU A 101 37.74 3.16 -6.21
C LEU A 101 37.76 4.67 -6.49
N GLN A 102 38.83 5.17 -7.11
CA GLN A 102 38.90 6.58 -7.51
C GLN A 102 37.93 6.90 -8.67
N ALA A 103 37.75 5.96 -9.60
CA ALA A 103 36.81 6.09 -10.71
C ALA A 103 35.34 6.19 -10.27
N ILE A 104 34.97 5.74 -9.07
CA ILE A 104 33.59 5.86 -8.54
C ILE A 104 33.18 7.33 -8.45
N VAL A 105 34.08 8.21 -8.00
CA VAL A 105 33.79 9.64 -7.86
C VAL A 105 33.66 10.28 -9.24
N GLU A 106 34.63 10.06 -10.12
CA GLU A 106 34.60 10.54 -11.51
C GLU A 106 33.30 10.12 -12.22
N HIS A 107 32.88 8.87 -12.04
CA HIS A 107 31.65 8.32 -12.63
C HIS A 107 30.39 9.08 -12.21
N VAL A 108 30.24 9.45 -10.94
CA VAL A 108 29.02 10.14 -10.49
C VAL A 108 28.96 11.61 -10.93
N PHE A 109 30.10 12.17 -11.35
CA PHE A 109 30.21 13.51 -11.94
C PHE A 109 30.24 13.48 -13.48
N GLY A 110 29.99 12.33 -14.11
CA GLY A 110 29.91 12.22 -15.57
C GLY A 110 31.24 12.02 -16.27
N ASN A 111 32.36 11.92 -15.54
CA ASN A 111 33.65 11.56 -16.13
C ASN A 111 33.80 10.03 -16.17
N HIS A 112 33.80 9.49 -17.38
CA HIS A 112 33.85 8.05 -17.62
C HIS A 112 35.21 7.54 -18.11
N VAL A 113 36.22 8.40 -18.22
CA VAL A 113 37.55 8.03 -18.76
C VAL A 113 38.20 6.89 -17.97
N LYS A 114 38.02 6.89 -16.65
CA LYS A 114 38.61 5.88 -15.73
C LYS A 114 37.65 4.73 -15.41
N CYS A 115 36.48 4.67 -16.04
CA CYS A 115 35.49 3.64 -15.76
C CYS A 115 35.86 2.31 -16.45
N GLY A 116 35.70 1.19 -15.73
CA GLY A 116 35.84 -0.16 -16.31
C GLY A 116 34.53 -0.72 -16.86
N ASN A 117 34.52 -2.02 -17.18
CA ASN A 117 33.39 -2.78 -17.75
C ASN A 117 32.09 -2.75 -16.92
N TRP A 118 32.13 -2.27 -15.67
CA TRP A 118 30.94 -2.08 -14.83
C TRP A 118 30.12 -0.84 -15.22
N CYS A 119 30.71 0.12 -15.93
CA CYS A 119 30.05 1.35 -16.34
C CYS A 119 29.26 1.15 -17.64
N LYS A 120 27.97 1.46 -17.59
CA LYS A 120 27.06 1.37 -18.75
C LYS A 120 26.90 2.69 -19.50
N ALA A 121 27.68 3.71 -19.13
CA ALA A 121 27.58 5.05 -19.68
C ALA A 121 28.18 5.21 -21.09
N GLY A 122 28.92 4.21 -21.59
CA GLY A 122 29.39 4.16 -22.97
C GLY A 122 28.28 3.98 -24.04
N ASN A 123 27.01 3.93 -23.63
CA ASN A 123 25.87 3.86 -24.53
C ASN A 123 25.29 5.26 -24.77
N VAL A 124 24.99 5.59 -26.04
CA VAL A 124 24.25 6.81 -26.41
C VAL A 124 22.91 6.79 -25.66
N ASN A 125 22.63 7.83 -24.86
CA ASN A 125 21.46 7.98 -23.96
C ASN A 125 21.51 7.25 -22.60
N TYR A 126 22.66 7.19 -21.93
CA TYR A 126 22.72 6.68 -20.55
C TYR A 126 22.04 7.61 -19.52
N THR A 127 21.09 7.06 -18.76
CA THR A 127 20.43 7.75 -17.64
C THR A 127 20.80 7.11 -16.30
N TYR A 128 21.19 7.95 -15.33
CA TYR A 128 21.60 7.47 -14.02
C TYR A 128 20.39 7.06 -13.17
N LYS A 129 20.02 5.77 -13.19
CA LYS A 129 18.84 5.25 -12.44
C LYS A 129 18.87 5.55 -10.92
N SER A 130 20.04 5.80 -10.35
CA SER A 130 20.24 5.98 -8.91
C SER A 130 20.58 7.41 -8.50
N LEU A 131 20.89 8.31 -9.45
CA LEU A 131 21.19 9.71 -9.15
C LEU A 131 19.94 10.59 -9.33
N PRO A 132 19.89 11.77 -8.68
CA PRO A 132 18.79 12.72 -8.84
C PRO A 132 18.55 13.06 -10.31
N HIS A 133 17.28 13.05 -10.72
CA HIS A 133 16.84 13.41 -12.08
C HIS A 133 17.52 12.64 -13.23
N GLY A 134 18.22 11.53 -12.94
CA GLY A 134 18.95 10.77 -13.95
C GLY A 134 20.22 11.46 -14.47
N LYS A 135 20.71 12.49 -13.77
CA LYS A 135 21.84 13.35 -14.18
C LYS A 135 23.06 13.17 -13.27
N PRO A 136 24.29 13.48 -13.76
CA PRO A 136 25.48 13.55 -12.92
C PRO A 136 25.38 14.67 -11.87
N PHE A 137 26.22 14.61 -10.84
CA PHE A 137 26.40 15.72 -9.92
C PHE A 137 27.21 16.85 -10.55
N GLU A 138 26.92 18.09 -10.15
CA GLU A 138 27.60 19.29 -10.66
C GLU A 138 28.28 20.10 -9.54
N ASN A 139 28.13 19.70 -8.27
CA ASN A 139 28.64 20.46 -7.12
C ASN A 139 30.13 20.16 -6.84
N GLU A 140 30.97 21.18 -7.00
CA GLU A 140 32.43 21.09 -6.81
C GLU A 140 32.84 20.81 -5.35
N SER A 141 32.15 21.39 -4.36
CA SER A 141 32.42 21.10 -2.95
C SER A 141 32.15 19.63 -2.60
N LEU A 142 31.08 19.06 -3.16
CA LEU A 142 30.76 17.64 -3.00
C LEU A 142 31.82 16.76 -3.66
N TYR A 143 32.34 17.16 -4.83
CA TYR A 143 33.40 16.44 -5.53
C TYR A 143 34.66 16.31 -4.69
N VAL A 144 35.10 17.41 -4.06
CA VAL A 144 36.28 17.43 -3.20
C VAL A 144 36.08 16.52 -1.98
N ASP A 145 34.96 16.66 -1.28
CA ASP A 145 34.68 15.88 -0.07
C ASP A 145 34.59 14.37 -0.37
N LEU A 146 33.91 13.98 -1.46
CA LEU A 146 33.84 12.58 -1.90
C LEU A 146 35.21 12.05 -2.33
N SER A 147 36.00 12.86 -3.02
CA SER A 147 37.36 12.51 -3.43
C SER A 147 38.25 12.20 -2.23
N ILE A 148 38.14 12.97 -1.14
CA ILE A 148 38.91 12.72 0.09
C ILE A 148 38.56 11.35 0.67
N ILE A 149 37.26 11.04 0.79
CA ILE A 149 36.79 9.76 1.34
C ILE A 149 37.28 8.59 0.47
N PHE A 150 37.04 8.63 -0.83
CA PHE A 150 37.41 7.51 -1.71
C PHE A 150 38.92 7.39 -1.93
N LYS A 151 39.70 8.48 -1.89
CA LYS A 151 41.18 8.41 -1.87
C LYS A 151 41.69 7.73 -0.60
N SER A 152 41.13 8.06 0.56
CA SER A 152 41.50 7.42 1.83
C SER A 152 41.25 5.91 1.78
N VAL A 153 40.10 5.48 1.24
CA VAL A 153 39.78 4.06 1.07
C VAL A 153 40.69 3.40 0.02
N ALA A 154 40.97 4.08 -1.09
CA ALA A 154 41.84 3.58 -2.15
C ALA A 154 43.30 3.38 -1.68
N ASN A 155 43.77 4.14 -0.69
CA ASN A 155 45.09 3.93 -0.08
C ASN A 155 45.19 2.60 0.70
N HIS A 156 44.06 1.99 1.05
CA HIS A 156 44.00 0.70 1.73
C HIS A 156 43.72 -0.47 0.77
N SER A 157 43.89 -0.26 -0.54
CA SER A 157 43.56 -1.28 -1.55
C SER A 157 44.37 -2.57 -1.41
N GLU A 158 45.61 -2.51 -0.93
CA GLU A 158 46.44 -3.70 -0.66
C GLU A 158 45.80 -4.63 0.39
N LYS A 159 45.18 -4.06 1.44
CA LYS A 159 44.49 -4.85 2.48
C LYS A 159 43.12 -5.35 2.03
N LEU A 160 42.51 -4.70 1.04
CA LEU A 160 41.16 -4.99 0.56
C LEU A 160 41.12 -5.95 -0.64
N ALA A 161 42.12 -5.89 -1.52
CA ALA A 161 42.19 -6.68 -2.74
C ALA A 161 42.15 -8.20 -2.52
N PRO A 162 42.76 -8.77 -1.46
CA PRO A 162 42.63 -10.20 -1.17
C PRO A 162 41.19 -10.64 -0.88
N GLY A 163 40.34 -9.70 -0.47
CA GLY A 163 38.91 -9.91 -0.29
C GLY A 163 38.56 -10.69 0.98
N GLY A 164 39.24 -10.38 2.09
CA GLY A 164 38.97 -10.97 3.39
C GLY A 164 37.50 -10.86 3.81
N SER A 165 36.96 -11.94 4.40
CA SER A 165 35.59 -11.96 4.91
C SER A 165 35.48 -12.69 6.24
N THR A 166 34.83 -12.06 7.21
CA THR A 166 34.51 -12.63 8.54
C THR A 166 33.20 -13.42 8.55
N ARG A 167 32.57 -13.67 7.40
CA ARG A 167 31.29 -14.41 7.30
C ARG A 167 31.36 -15.81 7.90
N ASP A 168 32.49 -16.49 7.79
CA ASP A 168 32.66 -17.82 8.38
C ASP A 168 32.72 -17.77 9.91
N VAL A 169 33.25 -16.68 10.48
CA VAL A 169 33.21 -16.40 11.92
C VAL A 169 31.77 -16.15 12.35
N GLU A 170 31.01 -15.33 11.62
CA GLU A 170 29.58 -15.10 11.89
C GLU A 170 28.76 -16.40 11.79
N SER A 171 29.01 -17.23 10.78
CA SER A 171 28.41 -18.55 10.63
C SER A 171 28.67 -19.44 11.85
N THR A 172 29.91 -19.45 12.34
CA THR A 172 30.32 -20.26 13.49
C THR A 172 29.70 -19.72 14.79
N ASN A 173 29.65 -18.40 14.97
CA ASN A 173 28.97 -17.74 16.09
C ASN A 173 27.48 -18.06 16.14
N ASN A 174 26.81 -18.18 14.99
CA ASN A 174 25.41 -18.61 14.94
C ASN A 174 25.22 -20.06 15.41
N ILE A 175 26.16 -20.97 15.10
CA ILE A 175 26.12 -22.35 15.61
C ILE A 175 26.33 -22.34 17.12
N TYR A 176 27.31 -21.60 17.65
CA TYR A 176 27.51 -21.44 19.09
C TYR A 176 26.24 -20.92 19.78
N ALA A 177 25.64 -19.85 19.25
CA ALA A 177 24.42 -19.27 19.79
C ALA A 177 23.20 -20.22 19.74
N SER A 178 23.18 -21.18 18.80
CA SER A 178 22.13 -22.19 18.73
C SER A 178 22.26 -23.30 19.78
N LYS A 179 23.46 -23.54 20.29
CA LYS A 179 23.75 -24.57 21.31
C LYS A 179 23.83 -23.97 22.72
N ALA A 180 24.30 -22.73 22.85
CA ALA A 180 24.45 -21.97 24.08
C ALA A 180 23.73 -20.62 23.95
N HIS A 181 22.40 -20.63 24.11
CA HIS A 181 21.59 -19.43 23.98
C HIS A 181 21.88 -18.42 25.10
N LYS A 182 22.03 -17.13 24.75
CA LYS A 182 22.26 -16.04 25.73
C LYS A 182 21.14 -15.88 26.77
N ARG A 183 19.94 -16.38 26.50
CA ARG A 183 18.79 -16.33 27.43
C ARG A 183 18.96 -17.23 28.66
N THR A 184 19.90 -18.17 28.63
CA THR A 184 20.13 -19.14 29.70
C THR A 184 21.60 -19.10 30.10
N CYS A 185 21.87 -18.95 31.39
CA CYS A 185 23.23 -18.95 31.90
C CYS A 185 23.79 -20.38 31.94
N TYR A 186 24.79 -20.67 31.10
CA TYR A 186 25.53 -21.95 31.14
C TYR A 186 26.94 -21.80 31.71
N SER A 187 27.42 -20.56 31.92
CA SER A 187 28.82 -20.23 32.21
C SER A 187 29.32 -20.69 33.58
N THR A 188 28.44 -21.12 34.46
CA THR A 188 28.78 -21.61 35.81
C THR A 188 28.89 -23.14 35.89
N SER A 189 28.85 -23.85 34.76
CA SER A 189 28.90 -25.31 34.71
C SER A 189 29.70 -25.81 33.50
N GLU A 190 30.14 -27.08 33.59
CA GLU A 190 30.76 -27.83 32.47
C GLU A 190 29.83 -27.96 31.25
N SER A 191 28.53 -27.64 31.41
CA SER A 191 27.58 -27.60 30.30
C SER A 191 27.99 -26.62 29.21
N LEU A 192 28.60 -25.48 29.55
CA LEU A 192 29.05 -24.53 28.54
C LEU A 192 30.15 -25.14 27.66
N GLU A 193 31.16 -25.74 28.27
CA GLU A 193 32.28 -26.37 27.57
C GLU A 193 31.78 -27.45 26.59
N ASN A 194 30.92 -28.35 27.07
CA ASN A 194 30.30 -29.38 26.23
C ASN A 194 29.50 -28.82 25.06
N ARG A 195 28.75 -27.72 25.25
CA ARG A 195 27.97 -27.07 24.19
C ARG A 195 28.86 -26.39 23.15
N ILE A 196 29.94 -25.76 23.59
CA ILE A 196 30.93 -25.13 22.70
C ILE A 196 31.68 -26.21 21.92
N ALA A 197 32.12 -27.29 22.57
CA ALA A 197 32.76 -28.42 21.91
C ALA A 197 31.83 -29.07 20.86
N ALA A 198 30.56 -29.29 21.21
CA ALA A 198 29.56 -29.82 20.28
C ALA A 198 29.31 -28.89 19.07
N ALA A 199 29.30 -27.57 19.28
CA ALA A 199 29.18 -26.60 18.19
C ALA A 199 30.40 -26.61 17.27
N ALA A 200 31.62 -26.67 17.83
CA ALA A 200 32.86 -26.77 17.06
C ALA A 200 32.91 -28.08 16.25
N ALA A 201 32.55 -29.22 16.86
CA ALA A 201 32.45 -30.50 16.19
C ALA A 201 31.40 -30.48 15.07
N GLN A 202 30.22 -29.89 15.31
CA GLN A 202 29.20 -29.72 14.28
C GLN A 202 29.67 -28.85 13.10
N LYS A 203 30.46 -27.78 13.35
CA LYS A 203 30.99 -26.91 12.29
C LYS A 203 31.97 -27.67 11.39
N ASN A 204 32.87 -28.45 11.99
CA ASN A 204 33.97 -29.11 11.30
C ASN A 204 33.54 -30.45 10.66
N ILE A 205 32.77 -31.27 11.37
CA ILE A 205 32.41 -32.64 10.97
C ILE A 205 30.98 -32.71 10.40
N GLY A 206 30.12 -31.76 10.77
CA GLY A 206 28.68 -31.80 10.44
C GLY A 206 27.85 -32.48 11.53
N TYR A 207 26.58 -32.76 11.27
CA TYR A 207 25.67 -33.32 12.28
C TYR A 207 25.99 -34.76 12.72
N ASN A 208 26.85 -35.45 11.98
CA ASN A 208 27.27 -36.82 12.28
C ASN A 208 28.33 -36.88 13.40
N TYR A 209 28.85 -35.74 13.88
CA TYR A 209 29.84 -35.71 14.96
C TYR A 209 29.42 -36.47 16.24
N MET A 210 28.11 -36.58 16.50
CA MET A 210 27.59 -37.35 17.63
C MET A 210 27.87 -38.84 17.50
N GLU A 211 27.85 -39.40 16.28
CA GLU A 211 28.21 -40.79 16.03
C GLU A 211 29.69 -41.02 16.37
N ASP A 212 30.56 -40.11 15.94
CA ASP A 212 32.00 -40.15 16.24
C ASP A 212 32.29 -40.05 17.75
N VAL A 213 31.53 -39.21 18.48
CA VAL A 213 31.65 -39.09 19.93
C VAL A 213 31.29 -40.40 20.62
N PHE A 214 30.22 -41.08 20.19
CA PHE A 214 29.83 -42.38 20.73
C PHE A 214 30.91 -43.43 20.48
N VAL A 215 31.42 -43.51 19.24
CA VAL A 215 32.50 -44.44 18.88
C VAL A 215 33.76 -44.20 19.73
N LYS A 216 34.16 -42.92 19.89
CA LYS A 216 35.31 -42.55 20.74
C LYS A 216 35.10 -42.84 22.22
N ALA A 217 33.86 -42.77 22.69
CA ALA A 217 33.49 -43.17 24.06
C ALA A 217 33.34 -44.69 24.23
N HIS A 218 33.66 -45.49 23.20
CA HIS A 218 33.46 -46.94 23.16
C HIS A 218 31.99 -47.36 23.35
N LEU A 219 31.06 -46.53 22.87
CA LEU A 219 29.62 -46.79 22.87
C LEU A 219 29.12 -47.04 21.44
N SER A 220 28.10 -47.90 21.30
CA SER A 220 27.43 -48.13 20.01
C SER A 220 26.36 -47.05 19.76
N PRO A 221 26.40 -46.32 18.63
CA PRO A 221 25.32 -45.40 18.24
C PRO A 221 23.99 -46.15 18.14
N SER A 222 22.92 -45.56 18.65
CA SER A 222 21.58 -46.13 18.46
C SER A 222 21.05 -45.83 17.06
N LYS A 223 20.22 -46.73 16.51
CA LYS A 223 19.55 -46.52 15.22
C LYS A 223 18.72 -45.21 15.18
N ILE A 224 18.20 -44.78 16.34
CA ILE A 224 17.46 -43.51 16.47
C ILE A 224 18.40 -42.31 16.28
N LEU A 225 19.60 -42.36 16.88
CA LEU A 225 20.62 -41.31 16.74
C LEU A 225 21.04 -41.18 15.28
N GLU A 226 21.37 -42.29 14.62
CA GLU A 226 21.77 -42.33 13.21
C GLU A 226 20.71 -41.70 12.29
N VAL A 227 19.44 -42.10 12.46
CA VAL A 227 18.32 -41.54 11.67
C VAL A 227 18.20 -40.03 11.88
N ASN A 228 18.37 -39.55 13.12
CA ASN A 228 18.27 -38.13 13.43
C ASN A 228 19.45 -37.32 12.85
N CYS A 229 20.68 -37.82 12.97
CA CYS A 229 21.87 -37.22 12.37
C CYS A 229 21.74 -37.12 10.84
N GLN A 230 21.26 -38.18 10.20
CA GLN A 230 20.98 -38.18 8.76
C GLN A 230 19.89 -37.17 8.38
N LYS A 231 18.80 -37.07 9.16
CA LYS A 231 17.71 -36.11 8.93
C LYS A 231 18.24 -34.67 8.97
N LEU A 232 18.95 -34.30 10.03
CA LEU A 232 19.53 -32.95 10.21
C LEU A 232 20.55 -32.63 9.11
N SER A 233 21.37 -33.60 8.72
CA SER A 233 22.30 -33.47 7.59
C SER A 233 21.56 -33.22 6.26
N ARG A 234 20.44 -33.90 6.00
CA ARG A 234 19.61 -33.67 4.80
C ARG A 234 18.94 -32.30 4.84
N GLU A 235 18.40 -31.88 5.98
CA GLU A 235 17.80 -30.55 6.17
C GLU A 235 18.81 -29.43 5.93
N ARG A 236 20.03 -29.55 6.49
CA ARG A 236 21.14 -28.63 6.20
C ARG A 236 21.45 -28.55 4.71
N LYS A 237 21.56 -29.69 4.02
CA LYS A 237 21.82 -29.72 2.56
C LYS A 237 20.70 -29.04 1.77
N ARG A 238 19.43 -29.26 2.15
CA ARG A 238 18.26 -28.59 1.55
C ARG A 238 18.31 -27.09 1.79
N GLN A 239 18.61 -26.67 3.01
CA GLN A 239 18.72 -25.25 3.37
C GLN A 239 19.86 -24.57 2.61
N LEU A 240 21.03 -25.20 2.49
CA LEU A 240 22.14 -24.69 1.70
C LEU A 240 21.79 -24.55 0.21
N LYS A 241 21.07 -25.53 -0.37
CA LYS A 241 20.56 -25.43 -1.75
C LYS A 241 19.59 -24.25 -1.89
N PHE A 242 18.63 -24.14 -0.97
CA PHE A 242 17.63 -23.07 -0.96
C PHE A 242 18.24 -21.67 -0.75
N GLU A 243 19.24 -21.57 0.13
CA GLU A 243 19.98 -20.34 0.38
C GLU A 243 20.96 -19.99 -0.72
N GLY A 244 21.45 -20.98 -1.48
CA GLY A 244 22.33 -20.80 -2.63
C GLY A 244 21.62 -20.33 -3.90
N ASP A 245 20.35 -20.69 -4.07
CA ASP A 245 19.54 -20.42 -5.26
C ASP A 245 19.41 -18.91 -5.57
N PRO A 246 19.86 -18.44 -6.76
CA PRO A 246 19.81 -17.04 -7.15
C PRO A 246 18.39 -16.43 -7.21
N GLU A 247 17.39 -17.17 -7.68
CA GLU A 247 16.02 -16.66 -7.81
C GLU A 247 15.37 -16.55 -6.43
N ILE A 248 15.66 -17.47 -5.52
CA ILE A 248 15.20 -17.39 -4.13
C ILE A 248 15.85 -16.21 -3.40
N LYS A 249 17.15 -15.97 -3.59
CA LYS A 249 17.83 -14.77 -3.06
C LYS A 249 17.20 -13.48 -3.57
N LYS A 250 16.93 -13.41 -4.88
CA LYS A 250 16.28 -12.27 -5.53
C LYS A 250 14.87 -12.04 -4.97
N ARG A 251 14.06 -13.09 -4.82
CA ARG A 251 12.72 -13.01 -4.23
C ARG A 251 12.76 -12.53 -2.77
N LYS A 252 13.69 -13.03 -1.95
CA LYS A 252 13.90 -12.56 -0.57
C LYS A 252 14.26 -11.07 -0.52
N LEU A 253 15.15 -10.61 -1.40
CA LEU A 253 15.51 -9.19 -1.49
C LEU A 253 14.32 -8.32 -1.88
N LEU A 254 13.50 -8.76 -2.84
CA LEU A 254 12.27 -8.07 -3.24
C LEU A 254 11.28 -7.98 -2.07
N MET A 255 10.99 -9.09 -1.40
CA MET A 255 10.09 -9.10 -0.25
C MET A 255 10.60 -8.21 0.90
N LYS A 256 11.91 -8.20 1.17
CA LYS A 256 12.51 -7.34 2.20
C LYS A 256 12.38 -5.86 1.81
N LYS A 257 12.54 -5.52 0.53
CA LYS A 257 12.33 -4.17 0.01
C LYS A 257 10.87 -3.74 0.13
N GLU A 258 9.92 -4.62 -0.20
CA GLU A 258 8.48 -4.35 -0.04
C GLU A 258 8.09 -4.15 1.42
N LYS A 259 8.53 -5.03 2.32
CA LYS A 259 8.28 -4.89 3.77
C LYS A 259 8.82 -3.57 4.29
N ARG A 260 10.07 -3.22 3.96
CA ARG A 260 10.68 -1.96 4.38
C ARG A 260 9.91 -0.74 3.85
N SER A 261 9.52 -0.77 2.58
CA SER A 261 8.72 0.30 1.98
C SER A 261 7.35 0.45 2.65
N ASN A 262 6.72 -0.66 3.03
CA ASN A 262 5.45 -0.64 3.77
C ASN A 262 5.64 -0.08 5.18
N THR A 263 6.69 -0.49 5.91
CA THR A 263 7.01 0.04 7.24
C THR A 263 7.30 1.54 7.18
N GLU A 264 8.16 2.00 6.25
CA GLU A 264 8.47 3.42 6.06
C GLU A 264 7.19 4.22 5.73
N SER A 265 6.27 3.68 4.91
CA SER A 265 4.99 4.32 4.62
C SER A 265 4.06 4.40 5.83
N LEU A 266 4.08 3.40 6.72
CA LEU A 266 3.29 3.39 7.95
C LEU A 266 3.85 4.37 8.99
N GLU A 267 5.16 4.37 9.21
CA GLU A 267 5.83 5.31 10.12
C GLU A 267 5.60 6.77 9.69
N LYS A 268 5.64 7.05 8.38
CA LYS A 268 5.29 8.38 7.82
C LYS A 268 3.86 8.80 8.11
N LYS A 269 2.91 7.85 8.15
CA LYS A 269 1.49 8.14 8.47
C LYS A 269 1.28 8.42 9.95
N GLU A 270 2.01 7.73 10.82
CA GLU A 270 1.90 7.88 12.28
C GLU A 270 2.52 9.21 12.77
N GLY A 271 3.41 9.84 11.99
CA GLY A 271 4.07 11.09 12.38
C GLY A 271 5.06 10.88 13.54
N VAL A 272 5.44 11.96 14.23
CA VAL A 272 6.28 11.84 15.43
C VAL A 272 5.44 11.33 16.58
N THR A 273 5.50 10.03 16.86
CA THR A 273 4.73 9.41 17.96
C THR A 273 5.44 9.51 19.31
N TYR A 274 6.77 9.69 19.31
CA TYR A 274 7.59 9.83 20.51
C TYR A 274 8.69 10.88 20.31
N SER A 275 8.51 12.06 20.93
CA SER A 275 9.61 12.94 21.32
C SER A 275 9.42 13.39 22.76
N SER A 276 10.52 13.64 23.48
CA SER A 276 10.48 14.18 24.85
C SER A 276 9.60 15.45 24.88
N ASN A 277 8.74 15.58 25.90
CA ASN A 277 7.83 16.71 26.13
C ASN A 277 6.65 16.92 25.16
N MET A 278 6.27 15.95 24.32
CA MET A 278 5.08 16.09 23.44
C MET A 278 3.76 16.40 24.18
N SER A 279 3.63 16.00 25.45
CA SER A 279 2.40 16.23 26.23
C SER A 279 2.22 17.69 26.71
N PHE A 280 3.25 18.54 26.58
CA PHE A 280 3.22 19.94 27.05
C PHE A 280 3.05 20.97 25.94
N THR A 281 3.22 20.60 24.66
CA THR A 281 3.01 21.53 23.55
C THR A 281 1.63 21.31 22.94
N SER A 282 0.72 22.25 23.16
CA SER A 282 -0.59 22.32 22.51
C SER A 282 -0.44 22.62 21.01
N VAL A 283 -0.01 21.62 20.25
CA VAL A 283 -0.17 21.59 18.79
C VAL A 283 -1.34 20.66 18.53
N THR A 284 -2.45 21.23 18.08
CA THR A 284 -3.59 20.47 17.57
C THR A 284 -3.11 19.54 16.45
N CYS A 285 -3.14 18.24 16.72
CA CYS A 285 -2.68 17.19 15.82
C CYS A 285 -3.73 16.87 14.74
N ASP A 286 -4.02 17.83 13.86
CA ASP A 286 -4.70 17.60 12.58
C ASP A 286 -3.70 17.42 11.42
N ALA A 287 -2.41 17.36 11.73
CA ALA A 287 -1.30 17.28 10.78
C ALA A 287 -0.94 15.84 10.37
N SER A 288 -1.92 14.92 10.28
CA SER A 288 -1.65 13.55 9.81
C SER A 288 -2.36 13.28 8.48
N ILE A 289 -1.67 12.59 7.57
CA ILE A 289 -2.27 12.15 6.30
C ILE A 289 -3.25 11.01 6.61
N PRO A 290 -4.55 11.14 6.31
CA PRO A 290 -5.51 10.10 6.64
C PRO A 290 -5.25 8.83 5.83
N VAL A 291 -5.58 7.69 6.44
CA VAL A 291 -5.62 6.40 5.76
C VAL A 291 -6.61 6.46 4.59
N ILE A 292 -6.32 5.72 3.52
CA ILE A 292 -7.22 5.60 2.36
C ILE A 292 -8.62 5.18 2.85
N LYS A 293 -9.61 6.04 2.63
CA LYS A 293 -11.01 5.72 2.85
C LYS A 293 -11.56 4.93 1.67
N TYR A 294 -12.49 4.03 1.97
CA TYR A 294 -13.21 3.23 0.97
C TYR A 294 -14.69 3.51 1.09
N ARG A 295 -15.35 3.63 -0.06
CA ARG A 295 -16.80 3.71 -0.10
C ARG A 295 -17.38 2.41 0.49
N PRO A 296 -18.32 2.47 1.44
CA PRO A 296 -18.89 1.27 2.06
C PRO A 296 -19.55 0.36 1.02
N ASP A 297 -19.40 -0.95 1.18
CA ASP A 297 -20.08 -1.93 0.34
C ASP A 297 -21.59 -1.97 0.65
N LEU A 298 -22.40 -2.29 -0.35
CA LEU A 298 -23.82 -2.54 -0.14
C LEU A 298 -24.03 -3.97 0.32
N SER A 299 -24.88 -4.17 1.31
CA SER A 299 -25.25 -5.50 1.79
C SER A 299 -26.58 -5.93 1.18
N GLU A 300 -26.62 -7.15 0.65
CA GLU A 300 -27.83 -7.77 0.12
C GLU A 300 -28.92 -7.86 1.21
N VAL A 301 -30.18 -7.79 0.80
CA VAL A 301 -31.33 -8.00 1.69
C VAL A 301 -31.52 -9.49 1.96
N ALA A 302 -32.08 -9.84 3.13
CA ALA A 302 -32.59 -11.20 3.35
C ALA A 302 -33.72 -11.51 2.35
N SER A 303 -33.94 -12.79 2.05
CA SER A 303 -35.03 -13.19 1.15
C SER A 303 -36.36 -12.66 1.66
N CYS A 304 -37.14 -12.05 0.77
CA CYS A 304 -38.38 -11.36 1.08
C CYS A 304 -39.44 -11.71 0.03
N GLU A 305 -40.59 -12.21 0.46
CA GLU A 305 -41.66 -12.63 -0.46
C GLU A 305 -42.40 -11.45 -1.08
N ASN A 306 -42.56 -10.34 -0.36
CA ASN A 306 -43.28 -9.17 -0.85
C ASN A 306 -42.32 -8.24 -1.61
N ILE A 307 -42.52 -8.14 -2.92
CA ILE A 307 -41.83 -7.17 -3.78
C ILE A 307 -42.83 -6.09 -4.14
N VAL A 308 -42.48 -4.84 -3.84
CA VAL A 308 -43.25 -3.66 -4.23
C VAL A 308 -42.44 -2.92 -5.28
N VAL A 309 -43.00 -2.80 -6.48
CA VAL A 309 -42.44 -1.99 -7.55
C VAL A 309 -42.81 -0.54 -7.29
N PHE A 310 -41.88 0.41 -7.41
CA PHE A 310 -42.16 1.82 -7.21
C PHE A 310 -41.41 2.69 -8.22
N ASP A 311 -41.87 3.93 -8.39
CA ASP A 311 -41.22 4.96 -9.19
C ASP A 311 -41.52 6.35 -8.60
N LEU A 312 -40.63 7.31 -8.85
CA LEU A 312 -40.71 8.67 -8.34
C LEU A 312 -40.58 9.71 -9.45
N GLU A 313 -41.57 10.60 -9.55
CA GLU A 313 -41.38 11.86 -10.27
C GLU A 313 -40.78 12.91 -9.35
N THR A 314 -39.79 13.66 -9.83
CA THR A 314 -39.01 14.58 -9.00
C THR A 314 -38.85 15.95 -9.65
N SER A 315 -38.63 16.99 -8.84
CA SER A 315 -38.53 18.37 -9.34
C SER A 315 -37.21 18.69 -10.05
N SER A 316 -36.17 17.87 -9.85
CA SER A 316 -34.87 17.96 -10.54
C SER A 316 -34.02 16.70 -10.32
N LEU A 317 -32.82 16.67 -10.91
CA LEU A 317 -31.83 15.61 -10.68
C LEU A 317 -31.05 15.77 -9.36
N ALA A 318 -31.29 16.80 -8.55
CA ALA A 318 -30.58 16.98 -7.28
C ALA A 318 -30.97 15.90 -6.25
N LEU A 319 -30.11 15.62 -5.25
CA LEU A 319 -30.46 14.68 -4.18
C LEU A 319 -31.55 15.26 -3.26
N ASP A 320 -31.54 16.57 -3.06
CA ASP A 320 -32.45 17.30 -2.19
C ASP A 320 -33.67 17.88 -2.92
N CYS A 321 -33.95 17.41 -4.14
CA CYS A 321 -35.15 17.79 -4.89
C CYS A 321 -36.43 17.38 -4.15
N ASP A 322 -37.55 17.99 -4.55
CA ASP A 322 -38.85 17.52 -4.10
C ASP A 322 -39.25 16.28 -4.90
N ILE A 323 -39.88 15.33 -4.21
CA ILE A 323 -40.64 14.26 -4.84
C ILE A 323 -42.03 14.84 -5.14
N LEU A 324 -42.47 14.74 -6.38
CA LEU A 324 -43.72 15.31 -6.89
C LEU A 324 -44.80 14.25 -7.08
N GLN A 325 -44.41 12.99 -7.27
CA GLN A 325 -45.32 11.85 -7.31
C GLN A 325 -44.62 10.62 -6.75
N ILE A 326 -45.35 9.80 -6.01
CA ILE A 326 -44.95 8.43 -5.66
C ILE A 326 -45.99 7.51 -6.28
N ALA A 327 -45.54 6.54 -7.07
CA ALA A 327 -46.37 5.42 -7.48
C ALA A 327 -45.74 4.12 -6.99
N ALA A 328 -46.58 3.15 -6.63
CA ALA A 328 -46.15 1.82 -6.22
C ALA A 328 -47.22 0.76 -6.50
N SER A 329 -46.77 -0.47 -6.77
CA SER A 329 -47.63 -1.63 -6.94
C SER A 329 -46.97 -2.88 -6.40
N HIS A 330 -47.75 -3.71 -5.72
CA HIS A 330 -47.27 -5.03 -5.30
C HIS A 330 -47.11 -5.94 -6.53
N LEU A 331 -45.98 -6.64 -6.64
CA LEU A 331 -45.64 -7.42 -7.84
C LEU A 331 -46.72 -8.47 -8.20
N HIS A 332 -47.18 -9.23 -7.21
CA HIS A 332 -48.13 -10.34 -7.40
C HIS A 332 -49.57 -10.08 -6.90
N LYS A 333 -49.87 -8.90 -6.34
CA LYS A 333 -51.20 -8.59 -5.77
C LYS A 333 -51.79 -7.40 -6.53
N THR A 334 -53.11 -7.22 -6.45
CA THR A 334 -53.81 -6.09 -7.08
C THR A 334 -53.62 -4.76 -6.33
N SER A 335 -52.87 -4.76 -5.22
CA SER A 335 -52.62 -3.56 -4.42
C SER A 335 -51.74 -2.56 -5.17
N GLN A 336 -52.24 -1.32 -5.32
CA GLN A 336 -51.57 -0.20 -5.96
C GLN A 336 -51.72 1.05 -5.09
N TYR A 337 -50.76 1.97 -5.21
CA TYR A 337 -50.73 3.25 -4.52
C TYR A 337 -50.17 4.30 -5.46
N SER A 338 -50.80 5.47 -5.53
CA SER A 338 -50.28 6.63 -6.25
C SER A 338 -50.75 7.91 -5.57
N THR A 339 -49.84 8.86 -5.38
CA THR A 339 -50.19 10.20 -4.89
C THR A 339 -49.28 11.24 -5.50
N TYR A 340 -49.83 12.41 -5.82
CA TYR A 340 -49.04 13.59 -6.09
C TYR A 340 -48.73 14.33 -4.79
N ILE A 341 -47.61 15.05 -4.79
CA ILE A 341 -47.06 15.72 -3.62
C ILE A 341 -46.82 17.19 -3.94
N GLN A 342 -47.25 18.06 -3.03
CA GLN A 342 -47.10 19.50 -3.16
C GLN A 342 -45.61 19.88 -3.26
N PRO A 343 -45.19 20.56 -4.35
CA PRO A 343 -43.84 21.11 -4.44
C PRO A 343 -43.63 22.24 -3.44
N SER A 344 -42.48 22.22 -2.76
CA SER A 344 -41.93 23.28 -1.92
C SER A 344 -40.87 24.12 -2.65
N LYS A 345 -40.26 23.54 -3.69
CA LYS A 345 -39.22 24.14 -4.54
C LYS A 345 -39.74 24.29 -5.98
N SER A 346 -39.07 25.14 -6.75
CA SER A 346 -39.34 25.24 -8.19
C SER A 346 -39.04 23.91 -8.89
N ILE A 347 -39.86 23.60 -9.89
CA ILE A 347 -39.65 22.47 -10.79
C ILE A 347 -38.73 22.93 -11.91
N SER A 348 -37.63 22.21 -12.11
CA SER A 348 -36.69 22.54 -13.19
C SER A 348 -37.33 22.32 -14.56
N THR A 349 -36.97 23.14 -15.55
CA THR A 349 -37.49 23.01 -16.92
C THR A 349 -37.26 21.61 -17.50
N GLN A 350 -36.12 21.00 -17.17
CA GLN A 350 -35.78 19.63 -17.60
C GLN A 350 -36.70 18.60 -16.95
N ALA A 351 -37.00 18.72 -15.65
CA ALA A 351 -37.95 17.83 -14.98
C ALA A 351 -39.35 17.98 -15.59
N SER A 352 -39.85 19.21 -15.73
CA SER A 352 -41.17 19.45 -16.35
C SER A 352 -41.29 18.90 -17.77
N ALA A 353 -40.22 19.01 -18.58
CA ALA A 353 -40.22 18.49 -19.94
C ALA A 353 -40.28 16.96 -20.01
N VAL A 354 -39.77 16.27 -18.98
CA VAL A 354 -39.75 14.81 -18.93
C VAL A 354 -41.04 14.29 -18.32
N THR A 355 -41.44 14.81 -17.16
CA THR A 355 -42.54 14.26 -16.34
C THR A 355 -43.91 14.83 -16.69
N GLY A 356 -43.97 15.91 -17.47
CA GLY A 356 -45.21 16.67 -17.71
C GLY A 356 -45.72 17.45 -16.50
N LEU A 357 -44.99 17.44 -15.36
CA LEU A 357 -45.40 18.13 -14.14
C LEU A 357 -44.95 19.59 -14.13
N THR A 358 -45.89 20.50 -13.91
CA THR A 358 -45.64 21.94 -13.80
C THR A 358 -46.35 22.52 -12.58
N SER A 359 -45.82 23.61 -12.02
CA SER A 359 -46.43 24.30 -10.88
C SER A 359 -46.71 25.76 -11.25
N LYS A 360 -47.98 26.18 -11.12
CA LYS A 360 -48.41 27.54 -11.42
C LYS A 360 -49.37 28.02 -10.34
N GLY A 361 -49.04 29.15 -9.69
CA GLY A 361 -49.87 29.72 -8.63
C GLY A 361 -50.05 28.79 -7.42
N GLY A 362 -49.07 27.93 -7.13
CA GLY A 362 -49.13 26.96 -6.03
C GLY A 362 -49.89 25.67 -6.34
N VAL A 363 -50.52 25.57 -7.52
CA VAL A 363 -51.23 24.36 -7.98
C VAL A 363 -50.29 23.53 -8.86
N LEU A 364 -50.25 22.22 -8.62
CA LEU A 364 -49.51 21.27 -9.45
C LEU A 364 -50.41 20.79 -10.59
N PHE A 365 -49.85 20.74 -11.80
CA PHE A 365 -50.52 20.29 -13.02
C PHE A 365 -49.74 19.14 -13.63
N TYR A 366 -50.45 18.14 -14.15
CA TYR A 366 -49.91 17.08 -15.01
C TYR A 366 -50.45 17.29 -16.43
N ASN A 367 -49.55 17.53 -17.39
CA ASN A 367 -49.91 17.80 -18.79
C ASN A 367 -50.96 18.91 -18.99
N GLY A 368 -51.02 19.88 -18.08
CA GLY A 368 -51.95 21.02 -18.11
C GLY A 368 -53.20 20.85 -17.25
N ASP A 369 -53.47 19.66 -16.74
CA ASP A 369 -54.61 19.39 -15.88
C ASP A 369 -54.23 19.45 -14.39
N PRO A 370 -55.02 20.12 -13.53
CA PRO A 370 -54.72 20.23 -12.11
C PRO A 370 -54.86 18.87 -11.42
N VAL A 371 -53.87 18.50 -10.59
CA VAL A 371 -53.89 17.24 -9.84
C VAL A 371 -54.10 17.47 -8.35
N GLN A 372 -54.77 16.54 -7.69
CA GLN A 372 -54.89 16.55 -6.24
C GLN A 372 -53.55 16.15 -5.62
N VAL A 373 -53.07 16.97 -4.68
CA VAL A 373 -51.78 16.79 -4.02
C VAL A 373 -51.95 16.64 -2.51
N LEU A 374 -51.02 15.92 -1.89
CA LEU A 374 -50.84 15.89 -0.44
C LEU A 374 -49.62 16.72 -0.03
N SER A 375 -49.55 17.13 1.24
CA SER A 375 -48.29 17.61 1.81
C SER A 375 -47.24 16.49 1.81
N GLN A 376 -45.96 16.84 1.82
CA GLN A 376 -44.88 15.83 1.87
C GLN A 376 -45.04 14.88 3.05
N GLU A 377 -45.36 15.42 4.24
CA GLU A 377 -45.57 14.63 5.44
C GLU A 377 -46.74 13.64 5.31
N ALA A 378 -47.90 14.11 4.85
CA ALA A 378 -49.09 13.27 4.67
C ALA A 378 -48.86 12.20 3.58
N ALA A 379 -48.17 12.54 2.49
CA ALA A 379 -47.83 11.60 1.43
C ALA A 379 -46.91 10.48 1.95
N PHE A 380 -45.86 10.81 2.69
CA PHE A 380 -44.93 9.82 3.24
C PHE A 380 -45.57 8.97 4.35
N GLN A 381 -46.42 9.56 5.20
CA GLN A 381 -47.22 8.81 6.18
C GLN A 381 -48.13 7.81 5.47
N ASN A 382 -48.93 8.27 4.51
CA ASN A 382 -49.86 7.42 3.77
C ASN A 382 -49.13 6.30 2.99
N PHE A 383 -47.99 6.62 2.37
CA PHE A 383 -47.18 5.61 1.68
C PHE A 383 -46.61 4.57 2.67
N THR A 384 -46.13 5.02 3.83
CA THR A 384 -45.61 4.12 4.88
C THR A 384 -46.71 3.21 5.44
N SER A 385 -47.91 3.74 5.69
CA SER A 385 -49.09 2.98 6.12
C SER A 385 -49.58 2.00 5.05
N TRP A 386 -49.49 2.36 3.78
CA TRP A 386 -49.80 1.43 2.68
C TRP A 386 -48.78 0.28 2.63
N LEU A 387 -47.48 0.57 2.77
CA LEU A 387 -46.42 -0.45 2.83
C LEU A 387 -46.54 -1.39 4.03
N GLU A 388 -47.15 -0.93 5.13
CA GLU A 388 -47.40 -1.77 6.31
C GLU A 388 -48.23 -3.03 5.97
N GLN A 389 -49.16 -2.91 5.02
CA GLN A 389 -50.00 -4.01 4.55
C GLN A 389 -49.21 -5.08 3.77
N HIS A 390 -47.94 -4.80 3.48
CA HIS A 390 -47.06 -5.61 2.65
C HIS A 390 -45.74 -5.95 3.37
N LYS A 391 -45.63 -5.70 4.69
CA LYS A 391 -44.39 -5.94 5.44
C LYS A 391 -44.13 -7.44 5.74
N PRO A 392 -42.86 -7.87 5.81
CA PRO A 392 -41.69 -7.17 5.29
C PRO A 392 -41.73 -7.14 3.75
N CYS A 393 -41.34 -6.02 3.15
CA CYS A 393 -41.21 -5.90 1.69
C CYS A 393 -39.83 -5.39 1.24
N VAL A 394 -39.52 -5.60 -0.03
CA VAL A 394 -38.41 -4.95 -0.75
C VAL A 394 -38.96 -4.04 -1.83
N LEU A 395 -38.35 -2.86 -2.00
CA LEU A 395 -38.78 -1.88 -3.01
C LEU A 395 -37.94 -2.02 -4.29
N ALA A 396 -38.56 -2.43 -5.38
CA ALA A 396 -37.91 -2.59 -6.68
C ALA A 396 -38.17 -1.37 -7.58
N ALA A 397 -37.12 -0.81 -8.16
CA ALA A 397 -37.22 0.29 -9.12
C ALA A 397 -36.04 0.28 -10.10
N HIS A 398 -36.23 0.88 -11.26
CA HIS A 398 -35.24 0.85 -12.34
C HIS A 398 -34.17 1.93 -12.15
N ASN A 399 -32.90 1.54 -12.00
CA ASN A 399 -31.78 2.43 -11.70
C ASN A 399 -31.88 3.12 -10.31
N CYS A 400 -32.62 2.51 -9.39
CA CYS A 400 -32.99 3.13 -8.11
C CYS A 400 -31.79 3.37 -7.17
N LYS A 401 -30.71 2.59 -7.30
CA LYS A 401 -29.49 2.75 -6.48
C LYS A 401 -28.86 4.13 -6.64
N THR A 402 -28.93 4.69 -7.85
CA THR A 402 -28.37 5.99 -8.18
C THR A 402 -29.43 7.10 -8.15
N PHE A 403 -30.70 6.73 -8.29
CA PHE A 403 -31.80 7.68 -8.39
C PHE A 403 -32.80 7.63 -7.21
N ASP A 404 -33.82 6.77 -7.32
CA ASP A 404 -35.04 6.78 -6.50
C ASP A 404 -34.78 6.49 -5.03
N ALA A 405 -34.04 5.41 -4.74
CA ALA A 405 -33.80 4.97 -3.36
C ALA A 405 -33.11 6.06 -2.54
N ARG A 406 -32.16 6.78 -3.16
CA ARG A 406 -31.44 7.88 -2.49
C ARG A 406 -32.34 9.06 -2.17
N ARG A 407 -33.20 9.46 -3.11
CA ARG A 407 -34.12 10.60 -2.94
C ARG A 407 -35.23 10.27 -1.97
N LEU A 408 -35.77 9.06 -2.04
CA LEU A 408 -36.75 8.57 -1.07
C LEU A 408 -36.19 8.57 0.35
N LEU A 409 -35.03 7.96 0.57
CA LEU A 409 -34.40 7.92 1.90
C LEU A 409 -34.00 9.32 2.38
N TYR A 410 -33.48 10.18 1.50
CA TYR A 410 -33.15 11.56 1.86
C TYR A 410 -34.39 12.35 2.30
N SER A 411 -35.48 12.27 1.54
CA SER A 411 -36.72 12.97 1.86
C SER A 411 -37.37 12.41 3.12
N LEU A 412 -37.49 11.08 3.25
CA LEU A 412 -38.05 10.42 4.43
C LEU A 412 -37.27 10.75 5.70
N SER A 413 -35.94 10.88 5.64
CA SER A 413 -35.10 11.18 6.82
C SER A 413 -35.47 12.47 7.55
N LYS A 414 -36.26 13.34 6.92
CA LYS A 414 -36.75 14.61 7.48
C LYS A 414 -38.06 14.46 8.26
N PHE A 415 -38.72 13.30 8.20
CA PHE A 415 -40.04 13.06 8.78
C PHE A 415 -39.99 11.92 9.81
N THR A 416 -40.91 11.97 10.79
CA THR A 416 -40.96 11.01 11.91
C THR A 416 -41.33 9.58 11.48
N CYS A 417 -42.10 9.44 10.39
CA CYS A 417 -42.49 8.14 9.81
C CYS A 417 -41.32 7.31 9.26
N PHE A 418 -40.10 7.86 9.17
CA PHE A 418 -38.93 7.10 8.72
C PHE A 418 -38.58 5.92 9.63
N GLY A 419 -38.91 6.00 10.93
CA GLY A 419 -38.78 4.87 11.85
C GLY A 419 -39.64 3.68 11.43
N GLU A 420 -40.92 3.93 11.18
CA GLU A 420 -41.92 2.94 10.74
C GLU A 420 -41.61 2.41 9.34
N PHE A 421 -41.22 3.29 8.41
CA PHE A 421 -40.79 2.91 7.07
C PHE A 421 -39.67 1.86 7.11
N ARG A 422 -38.66 2.04 7.97
CA ARG A 422 -37.55 1.09 8.14
C ARG A 422 -37.96 -0.24 8.76
N GLN A 423 -39.09 -0.30 9.45
CA GLN A 423 -39.65 -1.55 9.96
C GLN A 423 -40.43 -2.30 8.87
N ASN A 424 -41.06 -1.57 7.94
CA ASN A 424 -41.86 -2.14 6.86
C ASN A 424 -41.00 -2.60 5.66
N VAL A 425 -39.90 -1.91 5.39
CA VAL A 425 -39.06 -2.09 4.20
C VAL A 425 -37.69 -2.66 4.56
N SER A 426 -37.37 -3.84 4.01
CA SER A 426 -36.08 -4.52 4.21
C SER A 426 -34.94 -3.91 3.40
N GLY A 427 -35.26 -3.28 2.28
CA GLY A 427 -34.30 -2.64 1.38
C GLY A 427 -34.86 -2.46 -0.02
N PHE A 428 -33.96 -2.34 -0.98
CA PHE A 428 -34.29 -2.02 -2.37
C PHE A 428 -33.71 -3.04 -3.32
N VAL A 429 -34.28 -3.13 -4.53
CA VAL A 429 -33.75 -3.88 -5.67
C VAL A 429 -33.55 -2.92 -6.83
N ASP A 430 -32.33 -2.84 -7.37
CA ASP A 430 -32.07 -2.08 -8.60
C ASP A 430 -32.25 -2.99 -9.82
N THR A 431 -33.29 -2.71 -10.60
CA THR A 431 -33.64 -3.58 -11.74
C THR A 431 -32.78 -3.31 -12.98
N LEU A 432 -32.02 -2.22 -13.04
CA LEU A 432 -31.12 -1.93 -14.17
C LEU A 432 -29.99 -2.98 -14.31
N PRO A 433 -29.16 -3.27 -13.28
CA PRO A 433 -28.15 -4.32 -13.38
C PRO A 433 -28.78 -5.72 -13.52
N LEU A 434 -29.98 -5.92 -12.98
CA LEU A 434 -30.76 -7.14 -13.15
C LEU A 434 -31.08 -7.36 -14.64
N PHE A 435 -31.68 -6.39 -15.32
CA PHE A 435 -32.02 -6.52 -16.74
C PHE A 435 -30.79 -6.54 -17.65
N LYS A 436 -29.68 -5.90 -17.27
CA LYS A 436 -28.39 -6.07 -17.98
C LYS A 436 -27.89 -7.51 -17.98
N THR A 437 -28.15 -8.24 -16.90
CA THR A 437 -27.79 -9.65 -16.78
C THR A 437 -28.79 -10.54 -17.53
N THR A 438 -30.06 -10.14 -17.54
CA THR A 438 -31.16 -10.90 -18.15
C THR A 438 -31.17 -10.80 -19.67
N TYR A 439 -30.95 -9.59 -20.19
CA TYR A 439 -31.08 -9.24 -21.61
C TYR A 439 -29.80 -8.54 -22.09
N PRO A 440 -28.64 -9.23 -22.11
CA PRO A 440 -27.34 -8.59 -22.35
C PRO A 440 -27.20 -7.97 -23.76
N ASP A 441 -27.93 -8.51 -24.74
CA ASP A 441 -27.80 -8.14 -26.16
C ASP A 441 -28.62 -6.90 -26.57
N LEU A 442 -29.38 -6.31 -25.63
CA LEU A 442 -30.14 -5.08 -25.92
C LEU A 442 -29.19 -3.91 -26.19
N PRO A 443 -29.53 -3.00 -27.12
CA PRO A 443 -28.68 -1.85 -27.46
C PRO A 443 -28.50 -0.89 -26.27
N ASN A 444 -29.49 -0.82 -25.40
CA ASN A 444 -29.43 -0.17 -24.11
C ASN A 444 -30.50 -0.78 -23.19
N HIS A 445 -30.38 -0.50 -21.89
CA HIS A 445 -31.25 -1.03 -20.86
C HIS A 445 -32.13 0.04 -20.23
N LYS A 446 -32.58 1.05 -21.00
CA LYS A 446 -33.66 1.92 -20.54
C LYS A 446 -34.94 1.10 -20.41
N GLN A 447 -35.76 1.37 -19.39
CA GLN A 447 -36.98 0.60 -19.12
C GLN A 447 -37.90 0.50 -20.34
N ASN A 448 -38.18 1.61 -21.03
CA ASN A 448 -39.00 1.62 -22.25
C ASN A 448 -38.42 0.74 -23.38
N THR A 449 -37.10 0.67 -23.51
CA THR A 449 -36.43 -0.16 -24.52
C THR A 449 -36.58 -1.64 -24.18
N ILE A 450 -36.40 -1.99 -22.91
CA ILE A 450 -36.58 -3.36 -22.41
C ILE A 450 -38.05 -3.77 -22.58
N PHE A 451 -38.99 -2.91 -22.17
CA PHE A 451 -40.42 -3.17 -22.28
C PHE A 451 -40.83 -3.37 -23.74
N LYS A 452 -40.40 -2.49 -24.65
CA LYS A 452 -40.67 -2.61 -26.08
C LYS A 452 -40.18 -3.92 -26.66
N ASP A 453 -38.98 -4.35 -26.29
CA ASP A 453 -38.44 -5.60 -26.84
C ASP A 453 -39.07 -6.84 -26.20
N VAL A 454 -39.28 -6.87 -24.89
CA VAL A 454 -39.80 -8.04 -24.17
C VAL A 454 -41.32 -8.20 -24.38
N CYS A 455 -42.08 -7.12 -24.22
CA CYS A 455 -43.53 -7.13 -24.28
C CYS A 455 -44.09 -6.85 -25.69
N LYS A 456 -43.23 -6.49 -26.65
CA LYS A 456 -43.62 -6.11 -28.02
C LYS A 456 -44.69 -5.00 -28.08
N SER A 457 -44.69 -4.13 -27.08
CA SER A 457 -45.60 -2.99 -26.93
C SER A 457 -44.84 -1.79 -26.39
N ASP A 458 -45.34 -0.58 -26.66
CA ASP A 458 -44.85 0.64 -26.02
C ASP A 458 -45.78 1.06 -24.85
N TYR A 459 -45.30 1.96 -24.00
CA TYR A 459 -46.07 2.60 -22.93
C TYR A 459 -45.65 4.07 -22.77
N ILE A 460 -46.46 4.86 -22.06
CA ILE A 460 -46.16 6.28 -21.80
C ILE A 460 -45.13 6.36 -20.67
N ALA A 461 -43.84 6.41 -21.03
CA ALA A 461 -42.77 6.61 -20.07
C ALA A 461 -42.81 8.02 -19.46
N HIS A 462 -42.24 8.17 -18.26
CA HIS A 462 -42.25 9.41 -17.47
C HIS A 462 -43.62 9.77 -16.91
N ASN A 463 -44.35 8.72 -16.54
CA ASN A 463 -45.49 8.77 -15.65
C ASN A 463 -45.26 7.65 -14.63
N ALA A 464 -45.03 8.00 -13.37
CA ALA A 464 -44.70 7.02 -12.34
C ALA A 464 -45.66 5.82 -12.25
N VAL A 465 -46.96 5.99 -12.53
CA VAL A 465 -47.92 4.85 -12.51
C VAL A 465 -47.68 3.90 -13.68
N GLU A 466 -47.50 4.45 -14.88
CA GLU A 466 -47.21 3.69 -16.10
C GLU A 466 -45.84 3.01 -16.01
N ASP A 467 -44.84 3.72 -15.48
CA ASP A 467 -43.49 3.18 -15.26
C ASP A 467 -43.50 2.04 -14.23
N VAL A 468 -44.29 2.15 -13.16
CA VAL A 468 -44.49 1.07 -12.18
C VAL A 468 -45.17 -0.13 -12.83
N GLU A 469 -46.23 0.07 -13.61
CA GLU A 469 -46.96 -1.03 -14.23
C GLU A 469 -46.11 -1.73 -15.30
N ALA A 470 -45.40 -0.98 -16.13
CA ALA A 470 -44.46 -1.53 -17.11
C ALA A 470 -43.37 -2.38 -16.44
N LEU A 471 -42.80 -1.87 -15.34
CA LEU A 471 -41.78 -2.59 -14.58
C LEU A 471 -42.36 -3.83 -13.87
N ARG A 472 -43.60 -3.76 -13.37
CA ARG A 472 -44.31 -4.89 -12.75
C ARG A 472 -44.51 -6.02 -13.75
N VAL A 473 -44.95 -5.71 -14.97
CA VAL A 473 -45.09 -6.70 -16.06
C VAL A 473 -43.74 -7.32 -16.42
N LEU A 474 -42.68 -6.52 -16.56
CA LEU A 474 -41.33 -7.03 -16.85
C LEU A 474 -40.81 -7.98 -15.78
N LEU A 475 -40.95 -7.61 -14.50
CA LEU A 475 -40.51 -8.44 -13.38
C LEU A 475 -41.35 -9.71 -13.23
N GLY A 476 -42.64 -9.66 -13.56
CA GLY A 476 -43.52 -10.84 -13.56
C GLY A 476 -43.14 -11.90 -14.59
N ASN A 477 -42.44 -11.52 -15.66
CA ASN A 477 -42.05 -12.40 -16.76
C ASN A 477 -40.68 -13.08 -16.57
N ILE A 478 -40.00 -12.86 -15.45
CA ILE A 478 -38.64 -13.36 -15.23
C ILE A 478 -38.51 -14.15 -13.92
N SER A 479 -37.73 -15.23 -13.95
CA SER A 479 -37.33 -15.96 -12.75
C SER A 479 -35.85 -15.69 -12.48
N ILE A 480 -35.56 -14.73 -11.59
CA ILE A 480 -34.20 -14.32 -11.23
C ILE A 480 -34.09 -14.11 -9.73
N ASP A 481 -32.93 -14.50 -9.18
CA ASP A 481 -32.51 -14.17 -7.83
C ASP A 481 -32.23 -12.66 -7.70
N TYR A 482 -33.28 -11.90 -7.38
CA TYR A 482 -33.22 -10.44 -7.20
C TYR A 482 -32.27 -10.03 -6.06
N LYS A 483 -31.92 -10.95 -5.16
CA LYS A 483 -31.08 -10.69 -3.98
C LYS A 483 -29.71 -10.12 -4.36
N LYS A 484 -29.11 -10.61 -5.44
CA LYS A 484 -27.82 -10.12 -5.96
C LYS A 484 -27.85 -8.66 -6.42
N PHE A 485 -29.04 -8.17 -6.74
CA PHE A 485 -29.28 -6.80 -7.19
C PHE A 485 -29.92 -5.93 -6.10
N SER A 486 -30.00 -6.49 -4.89
CA SER A 486 -30.61 -5.84 -3.74
C SER A 486 -29.59 -5.13 -2.84
N PHE A 487 -30.08 -4.18 -2.06
CA PHE A 487 -29.30 -3.52 -1.03
C PHE A 487 -30.16 -3.06 0.15
N SER A 488 -29.65 -3.23 1.36
CA SER A 488 -30.33 -2.82 2.59
C SER A 488 -30.36 -1.29 2.75
N ILE A 489 -31.35 -0.79 3.49
CA ILE A 489 -31.46 0.63 3.85
C ILE A 489 -30.21 1.11 4.60
N GLU A 490 -29.70 0.31 5.54
CA GLU A 490 -28.56 0.68 6.37
C GLU A 490 -27.27 0.84 5.55
N SER A 491 -27.02 -0.09 4.61
CA SER A 491 -25.86 0.02 3.74
C SER A 491 -25.95 1.21 2.78
N MET A 492 -27.15 1.52 2.26
CA MET A 492 -27.36 2.72 1.44
C MET A 492 -27.16 4.00 2.25
N ASN A 493 -27.70 4.09 3.47
CA ASN A 493 -27.48 5.23 4.36
C ASN A 493 -25.99 5.44 4.65
N SER A 494 -25.24 4.38 4.89
CA SER A 494 -23.78 4.43 5.06
C SER A 494 -23.08 4.98 3.82
N GLN A 495 -23.48 4.56 2.62
CA GLN A 495 -22.96 5.13 1.37
C GLN A 495 -23.33 6.61 1.20
N MET A 496 -24.56 7.00 1.48
CA MET A 496 -25.02 8.40 1.37
C MET A 496 -24.23 9.31 2.32
N LYS A 497 -24.00 8.87 3.56
CA LYS A 497 -23.14 9.58 4.52
C LYS A 497 -21.72 9.74 3.98
N PHE A 498 -21.13 8.68 3.45
CA PHE A 498 -19.80 8.71 2.83
C PHE A 498 -19.72 9.69 1.65
N ASP A 499 -20.71 9.65 0.75
CA ASP A 499 -20.76 10.53 -0.41
C ASP A 499 -20.92 12.01 -0.01
N ASN A 500 -21.73 12.31 1.03
CA ASN A 500 -21.89 13.65 1.56
C ASN A 500 -20.58 14.19 2.15
N VAL A 501 -19.88 13.41 2.98
CA VAL A 501 -18.57 13.81 3.52
C VAL A 501 -17.57 14.02 2.37
N SER A 502 -17.55 13.12 1.39
CA SER A 502 -16.67 13.24 0.23
C SER A 502 -16.98 14.50 -0.60
N LYS A 503 -18.25 14.92 -0.68
CA LYS A 503 -18.63 16.16 -1.38
C LYS A 503 -18.06 17.39 -0.66
N VAL A 504 -18.17 17.45 0.67
CA VAL A 504 -17.57 18.52 1.48
C VAL A 504 -16.04 18.53 1.35
N ASP A 505 -15.40 17.35 1.41
CA ASP A 505 -13.95 17.23 1.21
C ASP A 505 -13.53 17.69 -0.19
N GLN A 506 -14.35 17.42 -1.21
CA GLN A 506 -14.12 17.84 -2.60
C GLN A 506 -14.10 19.37 -2.75
N GLU A 507 -14.98 20.09 -2.01
CA GLU A 507 -15.07 21.56 -2.04
C GLU A 507 -13.75 22.22 -1.60
N THR A 508 -12.95 21.56 -0.76
CA THR A 508 -11.62 22.06 -0.37
C THR A 508 -10.67 22.19 -1.56
N PHE A 509 -10.89 21.46 -2.66
CA PHE A 509 -10.08 21.52 -3.87
C PHE A 509 -10.55 22.56 -4.89
N THR A 510 -11.57 23.37 -4.58
CA THR A 510 -12.08 24.43 -5.46
C THR A 510 -10.98 25.34 -6.03
N PRO A 511 -9.98 25.80 -5.25
CA PRO A 511 -8.89 26.61 -5.79
C PRO A 511 -8.10 25.91 -6.93
N LEU A 512 -7.86 24.61 -6.80
CA LEU A 512 -7.14 23.82 -7.80
C LEU A 512 -7.99 23.58 -9.06
N ILE A 513 -9.30 23.44 -8.90
CA ILE A 513 -10.25 23.24 -9.99
C ILE A 513 -10.38 24.53 -10.80
N THR A 514 -10.60 25.67 -10.13
CA THR A 514 -10.74 26.99 -10.77
C THR A 514 -9.49 27.38 -11.55
N GLN A 515 -8.30 27.05 -11.01
CA GLN A 515 -7.02 27.28 -11.70
C GLN A 515 -6.64 26.20 -12.73
N LYS A 516 -7.54 25.24 -13.00
CA LYS A 516 -7.34 24.15 -13.98
C LYS A 516 -6.07 23.30 -13.70
N VAL A 517 -5.67 23.20 -12.43
CA VAL A 517 -4.59 22.34 -11.97
C VAL A 517 -5.04 20.88 -12.01
N ILE A 518 -6.25 20.61 -11.51
CA ILE A 518 -6.90 19.30 -11.54
C ILE A 518 -8.34 19.41 -12.06
N SER A 519 -8.90 18.28 -12.51
CA SER A 519 -10.30 18.20 -12.93
C SER A 519 -11.25 17.96 -11.74
N GLN A 520 -12.54 18.26 -11.91
CA GLN A 520 -13.58 17.88 -10.93
C GLN A 520 -13.54 16.39 -10.59
N ARG A 521 -13.31 15.54 -11.60
CA ARG A 521 -13.17 14.09 -11.43
C ARG A 521 -11.96 13.71 -10.59
N THR A 522 -10.83 14.39 -10.78
CA THR A 522 -9.63 14.16 -9.96
C THR A 522 -9.87 14.56 -8.50
N ALA A 523 -10.53 15.71 -8.28
CA ALA A 523 -10.91 16.15 -6.94
C ALA A 523 -11.88 15.18 -6.26
N ASP A 524 -12.84 14.62 -7.01
CA ASP A 524 -13.75 13.57 -6.51
C ASP A 524 -12.99 12.32 -6.05
N VAL A 525 -12.00 11.87 -6.83
CA VAL A 525 -11.16 10.72 -6.47
C VAL A 525 -10.30 11.02 -5.23
N MET A 526 -9.74 12.23 -5.12
CA MET A 526 -8.99 12.67 -3.94
C MET A 526 -9.88 12.65 -2.69
N ALA A 527 -11.04 13.31 -2.76
CA ALA A 527 -11.98 13.40 -1.65
C ALA A 527 -12.50 12.02 -1.21
N LYS A 528 -12.89 11.17 -2.16
CA LYS A 528 -13.31 9.77 -1.86
C LYS A 528 -12.17 8.91 -1.29
N SER A 529 -10.91 9.30 -1.48
CA SER A 529 -9.77 8.65 -0.81
C SER A 529 -9.51 9.19 0.60
N GLY A 530 -10.33 10.14 1.07
CA GLY A 530 -10.20 10.83 2.35
C GLY A 530 -9.25 12.04 2.33
N LEU A 531 -8.80 12.49 1.16
CA LEU A 531 -7.90 13.64 1.05
C LEU A 531 -8.68 14.95 0.97
N LYS A 532 -8.07 15.98 1.55
CA LYS A 532 -8.47 17.38 1.52
C LYS A 532 -7.26 18.20 1.04
N LEU A 533 -7.47 19.45 0.63
CA LEU A 533 -6.38 20.30 0.15
C LEU A 533 -5.23 20.44 1.16
N ASN A 534 -5.53 20.60 2.46
CA ASN A 534 -4.53 20.69 3.53
C ASN A 534 -3.64 19.44 3.64
N HIS A 535 -4.15 18.24 3.35
CA HIS A 535 -3.34 17.02 3.37
C HIS A 535 -2.31 17.00 2.24
N ILE A 536 -2.66 17.56 1.06
CA ILE A 536 -1.71 17.68 -0.06
C ILE A 536 -0.63 18.71 0.27
N TYR A 537 -1.03 19.84 0.85
CA TYR A 537 -0.11 20.87 1.34
C TYR A 537 0.86 20.31 2.38
N TYR A 538 0.35 19.58 3.37
CA TYR A 538 1.16 18.95 4.41
C TYR A 538 2.18 17.95 3.84
N ALA A 539 1.78 17.12 2.87
CA ALA A 539 2.70 16.21 2.19
C ALA A 539 3.81 16.95 1.45
N PHE A 540 3.48 18.09 0.84
CA PHE A 540 4.47 18.94 0.17
C PHE A 540 5.43 19.63 1.16
N GLU A 541 4.94 20.15 2.28
CA GLU A 541 5.82 20.77 3.28
C GLU A 541 6.83 19.79 3.89
N LYS A 542 6.43 18.53 4.09
CA LYS A 542 7.30 17.52 4.72
C LYS A 542 8.36 16.96 3.79
N GLU A 543 8.02 16.67 2.54
CA GLU A 543 8.90 15.92 1.62
C GLU A 543 8.97 16.53 0.21
N GLY A 544 8.49 17.77 0.03
CA GLY A 544 8.50 18.47 -1.24
C GLY A 544 7.75 17.71 -2.33
N GLU A 545 8.40 17.58 -3.50
CA GLU A 545 7.83 16.86 -4.65
C GLU A 545 7.57 15.39 -4.38
N ASP A 546 8.45 14.74 -3.62
CA ASP A 546 8.36 13.31 -3.35
C ASP A 546 7.18 13.00 -2.43
N GLY A 547 6.85 13.89 -1.50
CA GLY A 547 5.66 13.76 -0.64
C GLY A 547 4.35 13.72 -1.42
N ILE A 548 4.18 14.63 -2.40
CA ILE A 548 3.01 14.62 -3.29
C ILE A 548 3.00 13.34 -4.13
N ARG A 549 4.15 12.93 -4.68
CA ARG A 549 4.25 11.71 -5.51
C ARG A 549 3.85 10.46 -4.73
N GLU A 550 4.42 10.28 -3.54
CA GLU A 550 4.16 9.13 -2.69
C GLU A 550 2.70 9.10 -2.25
N LEU A 551 2.13 10.24 -1.86
CA LEU A 551 0.73 10.34 -1.44
C LEU A 551 -0.25 9.94 -2.56
N LEU A 552 -0.06 10.45 -3.77
CA LEU A 552 -0.97 10.18 -4.89
C LEU A 552 -0.80 8.76 -5.46
N LEU A 553 0.39 8.17 -5.31
CA LEU A 553 0.75 6.82 -5.77
C LEU A 553 0.57 5.73 -4.71
N GLU A 554 0.21 6.10 -3.47
CA GLU A 554 -0.07 5.15 -2.38
C GLU A 554 -1.02 4.05 -2.87
N LYS A 555 -0.67 2.78 -2.66
CA LYS A 555 -1.42 1.67 -3.26
C LYS A 555 -2.72 1.41 -2.50
N ARG A 556 -3.82 1.31 -3.24
CA ARG A 556 -5.10 0.77 -2.76
C ARG A 556 -5.03 -0.76 -2.64
N ARG A 557 -6.06 -1.38 -2.04
CA ARG A 557 -6.18 -2.85 -1.87
C ARG A 557 -6.04 -3.63 -3.19
N ASP A 558 -6.47 -3.05 -4.30
CA ASP A 558 -6.42 -3.62 -5.65
C ASP A 558 -5.10 -3.31 -6.41
N GLY A 559 -4.14 -2.64 -5.76
CA GLY A 559 -2.87 -2.23 -6.37
C GLY A 559 -2.94 -0.99 -7.27
N SER A 560 -4.12 -0.39 -7.43
CA SER A 560 -4.30 0.89 -8.11
C SER A 560 -3.77 2.06 -7.25
N PRO A 561 -3.40 3.21 -7.85
CA PRO A 561 -2.92 4.36 -7.08
C PRO A 561 -4.06 4.98 -6.25
N ARG A 562 -3.73 5.62 -5.13
CA ARG A 562 -4.70 6.34 -4.28
C ARG A 562 -5.47 7.37 -5.09
N VAL A 563 -4.77 8.11 -5.96
CA VAL A 563 -5.40 9.11 -6.83
C VAL A 563 -5.07 8.90 -8.30
N THR A 564 -3.79 8.96 -8.70
CA THR A 564 -3.42 8.90 -10.12
C THR A 564 -1.96 8.55 -10.34
N LYS A 565 -1.68 7.88 -11.46
CA LYS A 565 -0.33 7.66 -12.01
C LYS A 565 0.03 8.71 -13.09
N ASN A 566 -0.89 9.61 -13.44
CA ASN A 566 -0.68 10.58 -14.50
C ASN A 566 0.36 11.63 -14.07
N LYS A 567 1.54 11.57 -14.69
CA LYS A 567 2.67 12.46 -14.39
C LYS A 567 2.32 13.93 -14.59
N THR A 568 1.51 14.28 -15.58
CA THR A 568 1.11 15.66 -15.86
C THR A 568 0.29 16.26 -14.71
N ILE A 569 -0.63 15.49 -14.12
CA ILE A 569 -1.43 15.95 -12.96
C ILE A 569 -0.51 16.15 -11.76
N ILE A 570 0.40 15.20 -11.51
CA ILE A 570 1.35 15.27 -10.40
C ILE A 570 2.26 16.50 -10.54
N THR A 571 2.81 16.75 -11.73
CA THR A 571 3.65 17.92 -11.99
C THR A 571 2.87 19.23 -11.81
N LYS A 572 1.64 19.33 -12.33
CA LYS A 572 0.80 20.52 -12.13
C LYS A 572 0.53 20.82 -10.65
N LEU A 573 0.31 19.79 -9.82
CA LEU A 573 0.15 19.94 -8.38
C LEU A 573 1.43 20.43 -7.71
N ILE A 574 2.57 19.82 -8.04
CA ILE A 574 3.89 20.26 -7.55
C ILE A 574 4.14 21.73 -7.90
N ASP A 575 3.91 22.11 -9.15
CA ASP A 575 4.12 23.48 -9.62
C ASP A 575 3.14 24.48 -8.97
N TYR A 576 1.93 24.04 -8.63
CA TYR A 576 1.00 24.85 -7.85
C TYR A 576 1.57 25.17 -6.46
N PHE A 577 2.05 24.16 -5.72
CA PHE A 577 2.56 24.35 -4.37
C PHE A 577 3.95 25.02 -4.31
N LYS A 578 4.76 24.93 -5.35
CA LYS A 578 6.03 25.69 -5.45
C LYS A 578 5.85 27.20 -5.62
N ARG A 579 4.67 27.63 -6.07
CA ARG A 579 4.35 29.05 -6.32
C ARG A 579 3.65 29.73 -5.14
N GLN A 580 3.27 28.94 -4.13
CA GLN A 580 2.81 29.41 -2.83
C GLN A 580 4.04 29.60 -1.94
#